data_AF-A0A9E3J6U4-F1
#
_entry.id   AF-A0A9E3J6U4-F1
#
_cell.length_a   1.000
_cell.length_b   1.000
_cell.length_c   1.000
_cell.angle_alpha   90.00
_cell.angle_beta   90.00
_cell.angle_gamma   90.00
#
_symmetry.space_group_name_H-M   'P 1'
#
loop_
_entity.id
_entity.type
_entity.pdbx_description
1 polymer ?
#
loop_
_entity_poly.entity_id
_entity_poly.type
_entity_poly.pdbx_seq_one_letter_code
_entity_poly.pdbx_strand_id
1 'polypeptide(L)'
;MNKAVNDGTPGEVWSGTWVADRLGVELVGDSRLTDLLGLALRRNPKRAHLLVSNVLGKHVPQSPSVVYDQGFALGRRVRDLLGDEEAARAVVLGYAETATGLGHSVADGIALAPYLHSTRRPVPGV
;
A
#
# COMPACT_ATOMS: atom_id res chain seq x y z
N MET A 1 -20.30 -16.91 -19.33
CA MET A 1 -19.84 -15.57 -18.86
C MET A 1 -18.35 -15.49 -19.12
N ASN A 2 -17.95 -14.71 -20.13
CA ASN A 2 -16.57 -14.68 -20.60
C ASN A 2 -15.62 -14.17 -19.52
N LYS A 3 -14.54 -14.92 -19.34
CA LYS A 3 -13.51 -14.65 -18.35
C LYS A 3 -12.85 -13.31 -18.72
N ALA A 4 -12.90 -12.32 -17.84
CA ALA A 4 -11.83 -11.30 -17.81
C ALA A 4 -10.58 -12.05 -17.32
N VAL A 5 -9.88 -12.69 -18.25
CA VAL A 5 -8.53 -13.20 -18.04
C VAL A 5 -7.61 -12.02 -18.28
N ASN A 6 -6.55 -11.94 -17.49
CA ASN A 6 -5.42 -11.08 -17.84
C ASN A 6 -4.83 -11.69 -19.11
N ASP A 7 -5.19 -11.16 -20.29
CA ASP A 7 -4.66 -11.60 -21.59
C ASP A 7 -3.22 -11.10 -21.81
N GLY A 8 -2.57 -10.64 -20.74
CA GLY A 8 -1.22 -10.09 -20.75
C GLY A 8 -0.19 -11.12 -21.15
N THR A 9 0.80 -10.66 -21.89
CA THR A 9 1.93 -11.48 -22.33
C THR A 9 2.70 -11.96 -21.09
N PRO A 10 3.16 -13.21 -21.00
CA PRO A 10 4.03 -13.63 -19.89
C PRO A 10 5.23 -12.68 -19.75
N GLY A 11 5.35 -12.02 -18.59
CA GLY A 11 6.39 -11.01 -18.32
C GLY A 11 5.94 -9.55 -18.43
N GLU A 12 4.71 -9.28 -18.88
CA GLU A 12 4.14 -7.94 -18.91
C GLU A 12 3.76 -7.48 -17.49
N VAL A 13 4.41 -6.41 -17.02
CA VAL A 13 4.11 -5.79 -15.72
C VAL A 13 2.79 -5.03 -15.85
N TRP A 14 1.89 -5.23 -14.88
CA TRP A 14 0.58 -4.56 -14.85
C TRP A 14 0.74 -3.03 -14.93
N SER A 15 0.13 -2.41 -15.94
CA SER A 15 0.24 -0.97 -16.23
C SER A 15 -0.65 -0.08 -15.35
N GLY A 16 -1.68 -0.65 -14.72
CA GLY A 16 -2.69 0.13 -13.99
C GLY A 16 -3.78 0.78 -14.85
N THR A 17 -3.66 0.74 -16.18
CA THR A 17 -4.56 1.47 -17.10
C THR A 17 -5.68 0.63 -17.67
N TRP A 18 -5.56 -0.71 -17.68
CA TRP A 18 -6.51 -1.60 -18.37
C TRP A 18 -7.98 -1.34 -18.01
N VAL A 19 -8.27 -1.11 -16.73
CA VAL A 19 -9.65 -0.83 -16.28
C VAL A 19 -10.15 0.50 -16.82
N ALA A 20 -9.30 1.52 -16.83
CA ALA A 20 -9.64 2.83 -17.36
C ALA A 20 -9.91 2.75 -18.87
N ASP A 21 -9.01 2.12 -19.61
CA ASP A 21 -9.09 1.98 -21.06
C ASP A 21 -10.31 1.15 -21.50
N ARG A 22 -10.66 0.11 -20.74
CA ARG A 22 -11.72 -0.84 -21.12
C ARG A 22 -13.11 -0.46 -20.63
N LEU A 23 -13.21 0.20 -19.47
CA LEU A 23 -14.48 0.46 -18.79
C LEU A 23 -14.81 1.96 -18.67
N GLY A 24 -13.91 2.85 -19.10
CA GLY A 24 -14.12 4.30 -19.00
C GLY A 24 -14.15 4.82 -17.56
N VAL A 25 -13.43 4.15 -16.65
CA VAL A 25 -13.34 4.54 -15.23
C VAL A 25 -11.99 5.19 -14.97
N GLU A 26 -11.98 6.41 -14.47
CA GLU A 26 -10.73 7.15 -14.23
C GLU A 26 -10.42 7.34 -12.73
N LEU A 27 -9.12 7.54 -12.45
CA LEU A 27 -8.65 8.04 -11.16
C LEU A 27 -8.55 9.56 -11.27
N VAL A 28 -9.36 10.28 -10.48
CA VAL A 28 -9.32 11.74 -10.43
C VAL A 28 -8.31 12.18 -9.38
N GLY A 29 -7.22 12.80 -9.81
CA GLY A 29 -6.14 13.31 -8.96
C GLY A 29 -5.01 13.93 -9.77
N ASP A 30 -3.92 14.29 -9.09
CA ASP A 30 -2.70 14.75 -9.75
C ASP A 30 -1.88 13.56 -10.31
N SER A 31 -0.80 13.87 -11.03
CA SER A 31 0.09 12.83 -11.59
C SER A 31 0.68 11.90 -10.53
N ARG A 32 0.85 12.41 -9.30
CA ARG A 32 1.35 11.63 -8.18
C ARG A 32 0.38 10.52 -7.78
N LEU A 33 -0.93 10.71 -7.93
CA LEU A 33 -1.91 9.66 -7.67
C LEU A 33 -1.68 8.45 -8.58
N THR A 34 -1.51 8.68 -9.88
CA THR A 34 -1.29 7.62 -10.87
C THR A 34 0.07 6.95 -10.72
N ASP A 35 1.07 7.65 -10.19
CA ASP A 35 2.36 7.05 -9.83
C ASP A 35 2.22 6.08 -8.64
N LEU A 36 1.35 6.39 -7.67
CA LEU A 36 1.18 5.59 -6.46
C LEU A 36 0.28 4.38 -6.64
N LEU A 37 -0.76 4.47 -7.48
CA LEU A 37 -1.75 3.42 -7.65
C LEU A 37 -2.44 3.46 -9.01
N GLY A 38 -2.99 2.31 -9.40
CA GLY A 38 -3.84 2.12 -10.57
C GLY A 38 -5.10 1.31 -10.25
N LEU A 39 -5.92 1.07 -11.28
CA LEU A 39 -7.19 0.36 -11.16
C LEU A 39 -7.09 -1.08 -11.64
N ALA A 40 -7.68 -2.00 -10.87
CA ALA A 40 -7.83 -3.40 -11.21
C ALA A 40 -9.23 -3.90 -10.84
N LEU A 41 -9.56 -5.11 -11.28
CA LEU A 41 -10.78 -5.81 -10.90
C LEU A 41 -10.47 -7.05 -10.08
N ARG A 42 -11.36 -7.39 -9.15
CA ARG A 42 -11.37 -8.67 -8.44
C ARG A 42 -12.65 -9.43 -8.71
N ARG A 43 -12.59 -10.75 -8.56
CA ARG A 43 -13.76 -11.63 -8.60
C ARG A 43 -14.55 -11.53 -7.30
N ASN A 44 -15.27 -10.42 -7.13
CA ASN A 44 -16.19 -10.21 -6.02
C ASN A 44 -17.35 -9.31 -6.47
N PRO A 45 -18.58 -9.85 -6.64
CA PRO A 45 -19.70 -9.08 -7.19
C PRO A 45 -20.13 -7.92 -6.28
N LYS A 46 -19.89 -8.01 -4.97
CA LYS A 46 -20.22 -6.93 -4.03
C LYS A 46 -19.18 -5.80 -4.07
N ARG A 47 -17.97 -6.06 -4.58
CA ARG A 47 -16.87 -5.09 -4.55
C ARG A 47 -15.89 -5.31 -5.71
N ALA A 48 -16.33 -5.22 -6.96
CA ALA A 48 -15.51 -5.62 -8.10
C ALA A 48 -14.24 -4.77 -8.28
N HIS A 49 -14.28 -3.49 -7.91
CA HIS A 49 -13.16 -2.55 -8.02
C HIS A 49 -12.03 -2.84 -7.02
N LEU A 50 -10.80 -2.61 -7.45
CA LEU A 50 -9.58 -2.73 -6.66
C LEU A 50 -8.62 -1.58 -6.99
N LEU A 51 -8.21 -0.84 -5.96
CA LEU A 51 -7.05 0.06 -6.04
C LEU A 51 -5.80 -0.77 -5.76
N VAL A 52 -4.88 -0.78 -6.71
CA VAL A 52 -3.63 -1.52 -6.59
C VAL A 52 -2.49 -0.53 -6.51
N SER A 53 -1.73 -0.60 -5.43
CA SER A 53 -0.56 0.25 -5.25
C SER A 53 0.60 -0.22 -6.12
N ASN A 54 1.24 0.74 -6.79
CA ASN A 54 2.49 0.58 -7.52
C ASN A 54 3.72 0.57 -6.61
N VAL A 55 3.58 0.90 -5.32
CA VAL A 55 4.73 1.12 -4.42
C VAL A 55 4.78 0.21 -3.21
N LEU A 56 3.68 -0.49 -2.89
CA LEU A 56 3.61 -1.33 -1.68
C LEU A 56 3.97 -2.81 -1.90
N GLY A 57 4.18 -3.24 -3.14
CA GLY A 57 4.54 -4.63 -3.45
C GLY A 57 3.46 -5.69 -3.16
N LYS A 58 2.24 -5.28 -2.76
CA LYS A 58 1.17 -6.20 -2.31
C LYS A 58 0.59 -7.08 -3.42
N HIS A 59 0.32 -6.49 -4.58
CA HIS A 59 -0.35 -7.19 -5.70
C HIS A 59 0.53 -7.26 -6.95
N VAL A 60 1.49 -6.35 -7.09
CA VAL A 60 2.43 -6.28 -8.20
C VAL A 60 3.83 -6.25 -7.59
N PRO A 61 4.79 -7.03 -8.12
CA PRO A 61 6.17 -7.00 -7.65
C PRO A 61 6.73 -5.57 -7.67
N GLN A 62 7.50 -5.23 -6.65
CA GLN A 62 8.21 -3.97 -6.54
C GLN A 62 9.59 -4.18 -5.94
N SER A 63 10.49 -3.24 -6.23
CA SER A 63 11.80 -3.22 -5.57
C SER A 63 11.61 -3.05 -4.06
N PRO A 64 12.28 -3.87 -3.21
CA PRO A 64 12.24 -3.69 -1.77
C PRO A 64 12.64 -2.28 -1.32
N SER A 65 13.60 -1.65 -2.02
CA SER A 65 14.00 -0.27 -1.73
C SER A 65 12.85 0.71 -1.95
N VAL A 66 12.10 0.59 -3.04
CA VAL A 66 10.94 1.46 -3.32
C VAL A 66 9.86 1.29 -2.25
N VAL A 67 9.56 0.05 -1.83
CA VAL A 67 8.57 -0.21 -0.77
C VAL A 67 9.00 0.44 0.54
N TYR A 68 10.27 0.25 0.93
CA TYR A 68 10.82 0.82 2.15
C TYR A 68 10.82 2.36 2.10
N ASP A 69 11.36 2.94 1.03
CA ASP A 69 11.53 4.39 0.89
C ASP A 69 10.19 5.13 0.94
N GLN A 70 9.12 4.56 0.37
CA GLN A 70 7.80 5.17 0.42
C GLN A 70 7.18 5.13 1.82
N GLY A 71 7.36 4.03 2.55
CA GLY A 71 6.94 3.95 3.96
C GLY A 71 7.76 4.89 4.86
N PHE A 72 9.07 4.94 4.66
CA PHE A 72 9.98 5.83 5.38
C PHE A 72 9.66 7.31 5.13
N ALA A 73 9.44 7.69 3.86
CA ALA A 73 9.05 9.05 3.49
C ALA A 73 7.70 9.45 4.09
N LEU A 74 6.74 8.52 4.17
CA LEU A 74 5.49 8.75 4.89
C LEU A 74 5.75 9.00 6.37
N GLY A 75 6.60 8.20 7.02
CA GLY A 75 6.99 8.40 8.41
C GLY A 75 7.61 9.77 8.67
N ARG A 76 8.53 10.21 7.81
CA ARG A 76 9.11 11.57 7.89
C ARG A 76 8.05 12.64 7.78
N ARG A 77 7.12 12.52 6.83
CA ARG A 77 6.04 13.49 6.67
C ARG A 77 5.11 13.53 7.88
N VAL A 78 4.86 12.39 8.54
CA VAL A 78 4.09 12.35 9.79
C VAL A 78 4.85 13.07 10.91
N ARG A 79 6.16 12.82 11.07
CA ARG A 79 6.99 13.54 12.04
C ARG A 79 6.98 15.05 11.78
N ASP A 80 7.12 15.48 10.54
CA ASP A 80 7.10 16.90 10.17
C ASP A 80 5.77 17.58 10.54
N LEU A 81 4.65 16.83 10.50
CA LEU A 81 3.32 17.32 10.89
C LEU A 81 3.10 17.34 12.40
N LEU A 82 3.65 16.37 13.12
CA LEU A 82 3.50 16.26 14.58
C LEU A 82 4.49 17.15 15.34
N GLY A 83 5.70 17.34 14.79
CA GLY A 83 6.85 17.83 15.55
C GLY A 83 7.45 16.75 16.45
N ASP A 84 8.68 16.98 16.92
CA ASP A 84 9.46 15.98 17.66
C ASP A 84 8.84 15.59 19.01
N GLU A 85 8.24 16.56 19.72
CA GLU A 85 7.63 16.32 21.04
C GLU A 85 6.46 15.35 20.95
N GLU A 86 5.51 15.61 20.03
CA GLU A 86 4.35 14.73 19.83
C GLU A 86 4.74 13.41 19.16
N ALA A 87 5.70 13.44 18.23
CA ALA A 87 6.21 12.22 17.60
C ALA A 87 6.84 11.26 18.63
N ALA A 88 7.55 11.77 19.65
CA ALA A 88 8.12 10.96 20.73
C ALA A 88 7.07 10.34 21.67
N ARG A 89 5.83 10.85 21.67
CA ARG A 89 4.70 10.33 22.46
C ARG A 89 3.74 9.46 21.64
N ALA A 90 3.90 9.45 20.31
CA ALA A 90 3.07 8.68 19.41
C ALA A 90 3.41 7.18 19.44
N VAL A 91 2.52 6.36 18.91
CA VAL A 91 2.76 4.95 18.61
C VAL A 91 2.35 4.66 17.18
N VAL A 92 3.16 3.87 16.47
CA VAL A 92 2.76 3.33 15.16
C VAL A 92 2.16 1.95 15.38
N LEU A 93 0.92 1.74 14.94
CA LEU A 93 0.23 0.45 15.05
C LEU A 93 -0.08 -0.13 13.66
N GLY A 94 0.60 -1.24 13.31
CA GLY A 94 0.41 -1.96 12.06
C GLY A 94 -0.53 -3.16 12.19
N TYR A 95 -1.58 -3.22 11.38
CA TYR A 95 -2.49 -4.37 11.40
C TYR A 95 -1.95 -5.50 10.53
N ALA A 96 -1.72 -6.67 11.15
CA ALA A 96 -1.28 -7.83 10.40
C ALA A 96 -2.37 -8.33 9.43
N GLU A 97 -1.99 -8.81 8.25
CA GLU A 97 -0.60 -8.91 7.75
C GLU A 97 -0.23 -7.74 6.85
N THR A 98 -1.21 -7.10 6.22
CA THR A 98 -0.97 -6.15 5.13
C THR A 98 -0.19 -4.92 5.56
N ALA A 99 -0.42 -4.41 6.78
CA ALA A 99 0.26 -3.22 7.26
C ALA A 99 1.54 -3.54 8.04
N THR A 100 1.93 -4.82 8.19
CA THR A 100 3.11 -5.20 8.98
C THR A 100 4.39 -4.55 8.43
N GLY A 101 4.64 -4.66 7.12
CA GLY A 101 5.82 -4.06 6.49
C GLY A 101 5.75 -2.54 6.42
N LEU A 102 4.61 -1.99 6.00
CA LEU A 102 4.42 -0.53 5.91
C LEU A 102 4.57 0.14 7.28
N GLY A 103 4.00 -0.45 8.33
CA GLY A 103 4.07 0.08 9.69
C GLY A 103 5.50 0.15 10.21
N HIS A 104 6.33 -0.87 9.93
CA HIS A 104 7.76 -0.82 10.24
C HIS A 104 8.45 0.35 9.54
N SER A 105 8.31 0.48 8.21
CA SER A 105 8.95 1.56 7.47
C SER A 105 8.50 2.96 7.92
N VAL A 106 7.21 3.12 8.29
CA VAL A 106 6.71 4.38 8.84
C VAL A 106 7.32 4.68 10.20
N ALA A 107 7.43 3.70 11.09
CA ALA A 107 8.06 3.89 12.40
C ALA A 107 9.55 4.25 12.25
N ASP A 108 10.27 3.61 11.35
CA ASP A 108 11.66 3.97 11.01
C ASP A 108 11.76 5.43 10.53
N GLY A 109 10.81 5.87 9.70
CA GLY A 109 10.76 7.25 9.19
C GLY A 109 10.42 8.30 10.24
N ILE A 110 9.58 7.95 11.23
CA ILE A 110 9.32 8.82 12.39
C ILE A 110 10.52 8.82 13.35
N ALA A 111 11.24 7.71 13.46
CA ALA A 111 12.43 7.45 14.29
C ALA A 111 12.23 7.56 15.81
N LEU A 112 11.22 8.30 16.28
CA LEU A 112 10.95 8.58 17.68
C LEU A 112 9.81 7.72 18.26
N ALA A 113 8.94 7.18 17.40
CA ALA A 113 7.76 6.44 17.82
C ALA A 113 8.02 4.92 17.83
N PRO A 114 7.67 4.20 18.91
CA PRO A 114 7.69 2.74 18.90
C PRO A 114 6.68 2.16 17.91
N TYR A 115 6.99 0.97 17.41
CA TYR A 115 6.11 0.20 16.54
C TYR A 115 5.51 -1.01 17.25
N LEU A 116 4.19 -1.14 17.13
CA LEU A 116 3.44 -2.33 17.50
C LEU A 116 2.74 -2.87 16.26
N HIS A 117 2.56 -4.18 16.18
CA HIS A 117 1.69 -4.77 15.18
C HIS A 117 0.77 -5.82 15.78
N SER A 118 -0.43 -5.96 15.22
CA SER A 118 -1.30 -7.07 15.57
C SER A 118 -0.76 -8.38 14.99
N THR A 119 -1.27 -9.52 15.46
CA THR A 119 -0.96 -10.83 14.88
C THR A 119 -2.23 -11.64 14.75
N ARG A 120 -2.30 -12.50 13.72
CA ARG A 120 -3.38 -13.49 13.58
C ARG A 120 -3.12 -14.76 14.39
N ARG A 121 -1.92 -14.89 14.97
CA ARG A 121 -1.52 -16.06 15.74
C ARG A 121 -1.80 -15.83 17.21
N PRO A 122 -2.33 -16.83 17.94
CA PRO A 122 -2.44 -16.74 19.38
C PRO A 122 -1.06 -16.52 20.00
N VAL A 123 -1.00 -15.67 21.02
CA VAL A 123 0.23 -15.37 21.76
C VAL A 123 0.05 -15.94 23.16
N PRO A 124 0.79 -16.99 23.56
CA PRO A 124 0.64 -17.56 24.90
C PRO A 124 0.82 -16.50 25.99
N GLY A 125 -0.16 -16.38 26.90
CA GLY A 125 -0.12 -15.43 28.00
C GLY A 125 -0.65 -14.02 27.70
N VAL A 126 -1.18 -13.78 26.49
CA VAL A 126 -1.95 -12.60 26.09
C VAL A 126 -3.32 -13.04 25.59
#